data_AF-A0A2P7BUT6-F1
#
_entry.id   AF-A0A2P7BUT6-F1
#
_cell.length_a   1.000
_cell.length_b   1.000
_cell.length_c   1.000
_cell.angle_alpha   90.00
_cell.angle_beta   90.00
_cell.angle_gamma   90.00
#
_symmetry.space_group_name_H-M   'P 1'
#
loop_
_entity.id
_entity.type
_entity.pdbx_description
1 polymer ?
#
loop_
_entity_poly.entity_id
_entity_poly.type
_entity_poly.pdbx_seq_one_letter_code
_entity_poly.pdbx_strand_id
1 'polypeptide(L)'
;MKPERFNECLSFLRWSQIDLAAALECDIFLVNAWANGIEAIPDDIAAWLDKLAKAHAKAGIPENYKGVQLKMKIRKYHRPGSETM
;
A
#
# COMPACT_ATOMS: atom_id res chain seq x y z
N MET A 1 10.00 19.23 2.66
CA MET A 1 8.63 18.93 3.18
C MET A 1 8.71 18.67 4.69
N LYS A 2 7.64 18.92 5.48
CA LYS A 2 7.63 18.58 6.92
C LYS A 2 7.14 17.14 7.17
N PRO A 3 7.55 16.48 8.27
CA PRO A 3 7.17 15.10 8.57
C PRO A 3 5.66 14.86 8.64
N GLU A 4 4.89 15.84 9.14
CA GLU A 4 3.42 15.72 9.23
C GLU A 4 2.80 15.60 7.83
N ARG A 5 3.25 16.44 6.90
CA ARG A 5 2.79 16.41 5.51
C ARG A 5 3.26 15.15 4.77
N PHE A 6 4.46 14.67 5.08
CA PHE A 6 4.97 13.41 4.53
C PHE A 6 4.09 12.23 4.93
N ASN A 7 3.77 12.09 6.23
CA ASN A 7 2.90 11.03 6.71
C ASN A 7 1.46 11.17 6.17
N GLU A 8 0.97 12.39 5.96
CA GLU A 8 -0.31 12.66 5.32
C GLU A 8 -0.34 12.17 3.86
N CYS A 9 0.72 12.46 3.08
CA CYS A 9 0.86 11.96 1.71
C CYS A 9 0.82 10.43 1.65
N LEU A 10 1.54 9.74 2.55
CA LEU A 10 1.52 8.27 2.62
C LEU A 10 0.12 7.75 2.98
N SER A 11 -0.56 8.40 3.93
CA SER A 11 -1.92 8.05 4.33
C SER A 11 -2.92 8.17 3.17
N PHE A 12 -2.80 9.22 2.34
CA PHE A 12 -3.65 9.38 1.14
C PHE A 12 -3.42 8.29 0.12
N LEU A 13 -2.16 7.86 -0.04
CA LEU A 13 -1.78 6.77 -0.93
C LEU A 13 -2.09 5.39 -0.36
N ARG A 14 -2.54 5.31 0.90
CA ARG A 14 -2.71 4.06 1.66
C ARG A 14 -1.41 3.28 1.80
N TRP A 15 -0.27 3.97 1.77
CA TRP A 15 1.05 3.39 1.95
C TRP A 15 1.52 3.54 3.39
N SER A 16 2.23 2.53 3.86
CA SER A 16 3.06 2.59 5.07
C SER A 16 4.48 3.05 4.73
N GLN A 17 5.30 3.30 5.76
CA GLN A 17 6.74 3.54 5.59
C GLN A 17 7.45 2.35 4.94
N ILE A 18 6.97 1.12 5.18
CA ILE A 18 7.47 -0.12 4.57
C ILE A 18 7.21 -0.12 3.07
N ASP A 19 6.00 0.27 2.66
CA ASP A 19 5.64 0.32 1.24
C ASP A 19 6.48 1.36 0.49
N LEU A 20 6.75 2.52 1.12
CA LEU A 20 7.62 3.54 0.53
C LEU A 20 9.08 3.05 0.42
N ALA A 21 9.62 2.43 1.47
CA ALA A 21 10.98 1.89 1.45
C ALA A 21 11.13 0.82 0.35
N ALA A 22 10.12 -0.04 0.18
CA ALA A 22 10.08 -1.02 -0.90
C ALA A 22 9.99 -0.35 -2.28
N ALA A 23 9.17 0.69 -2.45
CA ALA A 23 9.03 1.41 -3.72
C ALA A 23 10.30 2.16 -4.14
N LEU A 24 11.08 2.64 -3.18
CA LEU A 24 12.37 3.31 -3.40
C LEU A 24 13.56 2.34 -3.39
N GLU A 25 13.33 1.07 -3.08
CA GLU A 25 14.37 0.05 -2.87
C GLU A 25 15.47 0.52 -1.90
N CYS A 26 15.06 1.18 -0.80
CA CYS A 26 15.95 1.79 0.18
C CYS A 26 15.72 1.29 1.60
N ASP A 27 16.55 1.74 2.53
CA ASP A 27 16.47 1.34 3.93
C ASP A 27 15.22 1.91 4.63
N ILE A 28 14.45 1.05 5.29
CA ILE A 28 13.30 1.43 6.12
C ILE A 28 13.68 2.40 7.24
N PHE A 29 14.89 2.30 7.80
CA PHE A 29 15.36 3.21 8.84
C PHE A 29 15.51 4.65 8.33
N LEU A 30 15.91 4.84 7.06
CA LEU A 30 15.97 6.16 6.43
C LEU A 30 14.57 6.75 6.29
N VAL A 31 13.62 5.95 5.79
CA VAL A 31 12.22 6.39 5.65
C VAL A 31 11.59 6.70 7.01
N ASN A 32 11.91 5.91 8.04
CA ASN A 32 11.46 6.17 9.41
C ASN A 32 12.08 7.46 9.96
N ALA A 33 13.36 7.74 9.68
CA ALA A 33 14.01 8.97 10.10
C ALA A 33 13.33 10.21 9.50
N TRP A 34 12.96 10.16 8.22
CA TRP A 34 12.16 11.20 7.56
C TRP A 34 10.78 11.38 8.20
N ALA A 35 10.08 10.28 8.44
CA ALA A 35 8.73 10.30 8.98
C ALA A 35 8.66 10.83 10.42
N ASN A 36 9.73 10.67 11.19
CA ASN A 36 9.86 11.18 12.57
C ASN A 36 10.57 12.55 12.65
N GLY A 37 10.98 13.12 11.51
CA GLY A 37 11.71 14.39 11.48
C GLY A 37 13.13 14.34 12.06
N ILE A 38 13.71 13.14 12.18
CA ILE A 38 15.10 12.93 12.59
C ILE A 38 16.03 13.37 11.46
N GLU A 39 15.66 13.06 10.22
CA GLU A 39 16.35 13.46 9.00
C GLU A 39 15.46 14.34 8.13
N ALA A 40 16.07 15.24 7.37
CA ALA A 40 15.35 16.08 6.42
C ALA A 40 14.86 15.23 5.24
N ILE A 41 13.61 15.44 4.83
CA ILE A 41 13.04 14.81 3.64
C ILE A 41 13.62 15.49 2.39
N PRO A 42 14.24 14.74 1.45
CA PRO A 42 14.74 15.28 0.20
C PRO A 42 13.64 15.97 -0.64
N ASP A 43 13.99 17.05 -1.32
CA ASP A 43 13.02 17.87 -2.07
C ASP A 43 12.41 17.15 -3.27
N ASP A 44 13.18 16.29 -3.93
CA ASP A 44 12.72 15.45 -5.03
C ASP A 44 11.69 14.40 -4.56
N ILE A 45 11.96 13.72 -3.45
CA ILE A 45 11.03 12.79 -2.80
C ILE A 45 9.75 13.51 -2.36
N ALA A 46 9.88 14.70 -1.77
CA ALA A 46 8.76 15.53 -1.37
C ALA A 46 7.86 15.90 -2.57
N ALA A 47 8.47 16.37 -3.66
CA ALA A 47 7.75 16.74 -4.88
C ALA A 47 7.06 15.53 -5.53
N TRP A 48 7.74 14.39 -5.55
CA TRP A 48 7.21 13.15 -6.09
C TRP A 48 6.00 12.63 -5.30
N LEU A 49 6.08 12.57 -3.97
CA LEU A 49 4.98 12.14 -3.11
C LEU A 49 3.76 13.05 -3.21
N ASP A 50 3.95 14.37 -3.26
CA ASP A 50 2.83 15.31 -3.39
C ASP A 50 2.12 15.17 -4.75
N LYS A 51 2.87 14.91 -5.83
CA LYS A 51 2.31 14.63 -7.16
C LYS A 51 1.48 13.34 -7.16
N LEU A 52 1.98 12.28 -6.54
CA LEU A 52 1.26 11.01 -6.42
C LEU A 52 -0.02 11.17 -5.59
N ALA A 53 0.06 11.84 -4.43
CA ALA A 53 -1.11 12.08 -3.58
C ALA A 53 -2.21 12.85 -4.33
N LYS A 54 -1.84 13.89 -5.10
CA LYS A 54 -2.78 14.65 -5.95
C LYS A 54 -3.40 13.79 -7.05
N ALA A 55 -2.59 12.96 -7.72
CA ALA A 55 -3.08 12.06 -8.76
C ALA A 55 -4.05 11.02 -8.19
N HIS A 56 -3.73 10.42 -7.04
CA HIS A 56 -4.58 9.46 -6.36
C HIS A 56 -5.91 10.08 -5.90
N ALA A 57 -5.86 11.28 -5.30
CA ALA A 57 -7.06 12.02 -4.91
C ALA A 57 -7.96 12.33 -6.11
N LYS A 58 -7.38 12.67 -7.27
CA LYS A 58 -8.12 12.93 -8.50
C LYS A 58 -8.74 11.67 -9.12
N ALA A 59 -8.06 10.53 -9.02
CA ALA A 59 -8.55 9.26 -9.57
C ALA A 59 -9.77 8.72 -8.80
N GLY A 60 -9.82 8.96 -7.49
CA GLY A 60 -10.88 8.44 -6.62
C GLY A 60 -10.80 6.93 -6.42
N ILE A 61 -11.80 6.36 -5.74
CA ILE A 61 -11.89 4.92 -5.47
C ILE A 61 -12.96 4.32 -6.38
N PRO A 62 -12.66 3.26 -7.15
CA PRO A 62 -13.68 2.55 -7.92
C PRO A 62 -14.78 1.97 -7.02
N GLU A 63 -16.04 2.31 -7.27
CA GLU A 63 -17.16 1.95 -6.39
C GLU A 63 -17.62 0.49 -6.53
N ASN A 64 -17.39 -0.12 -7.70
CA ASN A 64 -17.91 -1.46 -8.05
C ASN A 64 -17.36 -2.61 -7.21
N TYR A 65 -16.30 -2.37 -6.42
CA TYR A 65 -15.63 -3.40 -5.63
C TYR A 65 -15.98 -3.32 -4.14
N LYS A 66 -16.71 -2.29 -3.70
CA LYS A 66 -17.08 -2.12 -2.30
C LYS A 66 -17.99 -3.26 -1.85
N GLY A 67 -17.52 -4.07 -0.91
CA GLY A 67 -18.28 -5.20 -0.36
C GLY A 67 -18.38 -6.42 -1.27
N VAL A 68 -17.63 -6.47 -2.36
CA VAL A 68 -17.59 -7.65 -3.23
C VAL A 68 -16.89 -8.79 -2.51
N GLN A 69 -17.57 -9.92 -2.40
CA GLN A 69 -17.02 -11.15 -1.83
C GLN A 69 -16.67 -12.14 -2.94
N LEU A 70 -15.50 -12.78 -2.80
CA LEU A 70 -15.11 -13.89 -3.67
C LEU A 70 -16.10 -15.05 -3.51
N LYS A 71 -16.84 -15.38 -4.57
CA LYS A 71 -17.71 -16.56 -4.59
C LYS A 71 -16.86 -17.79 -4.91
N MET A 72 -16.33 -18.46 -3.89
CA MET A 72 -15.66 -19.75 -4.09
C MET A 72 -16.69 -20.84 -4.41
N LYS A 73 -16.55 -21.48 -5.57
CA LYS A 73 -17.21 -22.77 -5.83
C LYS A 73 -16.30 -23.86 -5.26
N ILE A 74 -16.61 -24.35 -4.06
CA ILE A 74 -15.93 -25.53 -3.52
C ILE A 74 -16.26 -26.70 -4.45
N ARG A 75 -15.28 -27.15 -5.26
CA ARG A 75 -15.39 -28.44 -5.94
C ARG A 75 -15.30 -29.50 -4.85
N LYS A 76 -16.37 -30.27 -4.65
CA LYS A 76 -16.32 -31.48 -3.81
C LYS A 76 -15.24 -32.38 -4.39
N TYR A 77 -14.16 -32.59 -3.65
CA TYR A 77 -13.16 -33.59 -4.00
C TYR A 77 -13.82 -34.95 -3.85
N HIS A 78 -14.12 -35.63 -4.97
CA HIS A 78 -14.47 -37.04 -4.92
C HIS A 78 -13.16 -37.79 -4.68
N ARG A 79 -12.97 -38.32 -3.47
CA ARG A 79 -11.83 -39.19 -3.15
C ARG A 79 -12.05 -40.50 -3.91
N PRO A 80 -11.25 -40.85 -4.93
CA PRO A 80 -11.30 -42.18 -5.51
C PRO A 80 -10.61 -43.14 -4.53
N GLY A 81 -11.30 -44.22 -4.14
CA GLY A 81 -10.72 -45.26 -3.29
C GLY A 81 -11.50 -45.65 -2.03
N SER A 82 -12.82 -45.44 -1.99
CA SER A 82 -13.70 -46.13 -1.04
C SER A 82 -14.48 -47.24 -1.75
N GLU A 83 -13.77 -48.14 -2.45
CA GLU A 83 -14.28 -49.49 -2.68
C GLU A 83 -13.56 -50.40 -1.69
N THR A 84 -14.38 -50.88 -0.76
CA THR A 84 -14.09 -51.83 0.29
C THR A 84 -13.59 -53.16 -0.28
N MET A 85 -12.57 -53.72 0.39
CA MET A 85 -12.32 -55.16 0.40
C MET A 85 -13.54 -55.90 0.97
#